data_AF-A0A200QE96-F1
#
_entry.id   AF-A0A200QE96-F1
#
_cell.length_a   1.000
_cell.length_b   1.000
_cell.length_c   1.000
_cell.angle_alpha   90.00
_cell.angle_beta   90.00
_cell.angle_gamma   90.00
#
_symmetry.space_group_name_H-M   'P 1'
#
loop_
_entity.id
_entity.type
_entity.pdbx_description
1 polymer ?
#
loop_
_entity_poly.entity_id
_entity_poly.type
_entity_poly.pdbx_seq_one_letter_code
_entity_poly.pdbx_strand_id
1 'polypeptide(L)'
;MNAFKAFKACVPIAWSPNLYITLVRGIPGTRKLHRRTLEALRLRKCNRTVMRWNTPTVRGMVQQVKRLVVVETEEMFKARKQKQATHRALRPPIVVTHHPVPATDSS
;
A
#
# COMPACT_ATOMS: atom_id res chain seq x y z
N MET A 1 -5.49 7.84 14.27
CA MET A 1 -4.23 7.27 13.73
C MET A 1 -4.14 7.51 12.23
N ASN A 2 -2.96 7.84 11.68
CA ASN A 2 -2.77 7.94 10.23
C ASN A 2 -3.00 6.56 9.56
N ALA A 3 -3.67 6.52 8.41
CA ALA A 3 -3.93 5.30 7.61
C ALA A 3 -2.67 4.45 7.39
N PHE A 4 -1.50 5.07 7.27
CA PHE A 4 -0.22 4.37 7.17
C PHE A 4 0.16 3.59 8.45
N LYS A 5 -0.12 4.15 9.64
CA LYS A 5 0.12 3.45 10.91
C LYS A 5 -0.87 2.30 11.10
N ALA A 6 -2.13 2.49 10.72
CA ALA A 6 -3.15 1.44 10.76
C ALA A 6 -2.78 0.27 9.84
N PHE A 7 -2.23 0.54 8.64
CA PHE A 7 -1.73 -0.48 7.74
C PHE A 7 -0.59 -1.31 8.33
N LYS A 8 0.38 -0.68 9.01
CA LYS A 8 1.50 -1.37 9.65
C LYS A 8 1.10 -2.16 10.91
N ALA A 9 -0.11 -1.98 11.44
CA ALA A 9 -0.58 -2.69 12.62
C ALA A 9 -1.22 -4.05 12.30
N CYS A 10 -1.60 -4.31 11.04
CA CYS A 10 -2.29 -5.56 10.66
C CYS A 10 -1.36 -6.77 10.49
N VAL A 11 -0.04 -6.58 10.38
CA VAL A 11 0.95 -7.64 10.16
C VAL A 11 2.17 -7.34 11.02
N PRO A 12 2.76 -8.33 11.71
CA PRO A 12 4.00 -8.13 12.46
C PRO A 12 5.14 -7.65 11.54
N ILE A 13 5.96 -6.74 12.05
CA ILE A 13 7.18 -6.32 11.33
C ILE A 13 8.24 -7.40 11.57
N ALA A 14 8.22 -8.43 10.73
CA ALA A 14 9.22 -9.50 10.73
C ALA A 14 10.35 -9.21 9.73
N TRP A 15 11.53 -9.80 9.99
CA TRP A 15 12.62 -9.78 9.03
C TRP A 15 12.21 -10.55 7.77
N SER A 16 12.47 -9.97 6.60
CA SER A 16 12.18 -10.61 5.32
C SER A 16 13.38 -10.50 4.37
N PRO A 17 13.60 -11.51 3.51
CA PRO A 17 14.66 -11.50 2.52
C PRO A 17 14.39 -10.49 1.40
N ASN A 18 13.13 -10.11 1.19
CA ASN A 18 12.68 -9.23 0.13
C ASN A 18 12.05 -7.95 0.70
N LEU A 19 12.47 -6.81 0.17
CA LEU A 19 11.89 -5.50 0.45
C LEU A 19 11.09 -5.01 -0.76
N TYR A 20 9.85 -4.59 -0.50
CA TYR A 20 9.00 -3.96 -1.50
C TYR A 20 9.02 -2.46 -1.28
N ILE A 21 9.64 -1.74 -2.21
CA ILE A 21 9.87 -0.29 -2.09
C ILE A 21 8.95 0.42 -3.08
N THR A 22 8.15 1.36 -2.58
CA THR A 22 7.24 2.16 -3.40
C THR A 22 7.62 3.63 -3.33
N LEU A 23 7.75 4.29 -4.48
CA LEU A 23 7.94 5.74 -4.55
C LEU A 23 6.60 6.45 -4.36
N VAL A 24 6.39 7.09 -3.22
CA VAL A 24 5.10 7.71 -2.88
C VAL A 24 5.09 9.21 -3.16
N ARG A 25 6.25 9.87 -3.09
CA ARG A 25 6.39 11.30 -3.40
C ARG A 25 7.03 11.54 -4.77
N GLY A 26 6.72 12.69 -5.35
CA GLY A 26 7.31 13.18 -6.61
C GLY A 26 8.83 13.37 -6.56
N ILE A 27 9.47 13.19 -7.72
CA ILE A 27 10.90 13.43 -7.96
C ILE A 27 11.24 14.92 -8.21
N PRO A 28 10.37 15.78 -8.80
CA PRO A 28 10.69 17.19 -9.04
C PRO A 28 11.14 17.91 -7.76
N GLY A 29 12.15 18.78 -7.87
CA GLY A 29 12.70 19.51 -6.72
C GLY A 29 13.56 18.67 -5.75
N THR A 30 13.79 17.38 -6.00
CA THR A 30 14.68 16.57 -5.17
C THR A 30 16.16 16.75 -5.52
N ARG A 31 17.05 16.54 -4.54
CA ARG A 31 18.50 16.60 -4.71
C ARG A 31 18.97 15.65 -5.82
N LYS A 32 19.95 16.08 -6.64
CA LYS A 32 20.55 15.27 -7.73
C LYS A 32 20.96 13.87 -7.25
N LEU A 33 21.54 13.77 -6.06
CA LEU A 33 21.95 12.50 -5.47
C LEU A 33 20.77 11.54 -5.23
N HIS A 34 19.65 12.04 -4.69
CA HIS A 34 18.47 11.20 -4.46
C HIS A 34 17.86 10.70 -5.77
N ARG A 35 17.89 11.53 -6.83
CA ARG A 35 17.43 11.13 -8.16
C ARG A 35 18.24 9.95 -8.69
N ARG A 36 19.57 10.02 -8.60
CA ARG A 36 20.47 8.91 -8.98
C ARG A 36 20.18 7.64 -8.17
N THR A 37 19.97 7.77 -6.85
CA THR A 37 19.62 6.62 -5.99
C THR A 37 18.28 5.99 -6.40
N LEU A 38 17.25 6.80 -6.69
CA LEU A 38 15.96 6.31 -7.17
C LEU A 38 16.05 5.66 -8.55
N GLU A 39 16.84 6.22 -9.46
CA GLU A 39 17.11 5.65 -10.79
C GLU A 39 17.78 4.28 -10.67
N ALA A 40 18.79 4.14 -9.79
CA ALA A 40 19.46 2.87 -9.51
C ALA A 40 18.49 1.83 -8.90
N LEU A 41 17.57 2.27 -8.03
CA LEU A 41 16.48 1.43 -7.52
C LEU A 41 15.41 1.10 -8.57
N ARG A 42 15.44 1.73 -9.76
CA ARG A 42 14.44 1.63 -10.84
C ARG A 42 13.07 2.25 -10.50
N LEU A 43 13.06 3.27 -9.64
CA LEU A 43 11.88 4.04 -9.23
C LEU A 43 11.79 5.37 -10.00
N ARG A 44 11.42 5.29 -11.30
CA ARG A 44 11.35 6.47 -12.19
C ARG A 44 10.03 7.25 -12.13
N LYS A 45 8.91 6.58 -11.81
CA LYS A 45 7.56 7.17 -11.75
C LYS A 45 6.95 6.96 -10.36
N CYS A 46 6.11 7.89 -9.92
CA CYS A 46 5.38 7.78 -8.66
C CYS A 46 4.45 6.56 -8.66
N ASN A 47 4.17 6.04 -7.46
CA ASN A 47 3.37 4.85 -7.18
C ASN A 47 3.88 3.56 -7.84
N ARG A 48 5.12 3.58 -8.36
CA ARG A 48 5.80 2.37 -8.82
C ARG A 48 6.38 1.64 -7.61
N THR A 49 6.06 0.36 -7.50
CA THR A 49 6.66 -0.56 -6.51
C THR A 49 7.70 -1.44 -7.21
N VAL A 50 8.87 -1.60 -6.60
CA VAL A 50 9.93 -2.51 -7.08
C VAL A 50 10.38 -3.39 -5.92
N MET A 51 10.53 -4.69 -6.20
CA MET A 51 11.09 -5.65 -5.26
C MET A 51 12.63 -5.61 -5.33
N ARG A 52 13.28 -5.63 -4.16
CA ARG A 52 14.73 -5.75 -4.01
C ARG A 52 15.08 -6.68 -2.86
N TRP A 53 16.18 -7.40 -3.00
CA TRP A 53 16.76 -8.19 -1.92
C TRP A 53 17.16 -7.29 -0.74
N ASN A 54 16.96 -7.80 0.47
CA ASN A 54 17.29 -7.13 1.72
C ASN A 54 18.80 -7.24 2.01
N THR A 55 19.60 -6.51 1.22
CA THR A 55 21.05 -6.40 1.42
C THR A 55 21.40 -5.08 2.14
N PRO A 56 22.53 -5.02 2.87
CA PRO A 56 22.96 -3.78 3.53
C PRO A 56 23.10 -2.60 2.55
N THR A 57 23.53 -2.87 1.31
CA THR A 57 23.63 -1.87 0.24
C THR A 57 22.26 -1.27 -0.10
N VAL A 58 21.24 -2.11 -0.31
CA VAL A 58 19.87 -1.63 -0.61
C VAL A 58 19.30 -0.87 0.59
N ARG A 59 19.55 -1.34 1.82
CA ARG A 59 19.14 -0.64 3.05
C ARG A 59 19.76 0.76 3.14
N GLY A 60 21.04 0.90 2.79
CA GLY A 60 21.72 2.20 2.73
C GLY A 60 21.09 3.15 1.70
N MET A 61 20.84 2.64 0.48
CA MET A 61 20.15 3.41 -0.57
C MET A 61 18.76 3.87 -0.13
N VAL A 62 17.98 2.98 0.49
CA VAL A 62 16.64 3.28 0.99
C VAL A 62 16.68 4.32 2.10
N GLN A 63 17.62 4.20 3.04
CA GLN A 63 17.78 5.15 4.14
C GLN A 63 18.04 6.57 3.62
N GLN A 64 18.82 6.69 2.56
CA GLN A 64 19.10 7.97 1.91
C GLN A 64 17.84 8.63 1.33
N VAL A 65 16.91 7.84 0.78
CA VAL A 65 15.67 8.33 0.16
C VAL A 65 14.41 8.13 1.01
N LYS A 66 14.57 7.83 2.31
CA LYS A 66 13.50 7.40 3.23
C LYS A 66 12.26 8.31 3.27
N ARG A 67 12.41 9.60 2.98
CA ARG A 67 11.29 10.56 2.95
C ARG A 67 10.42 10.48 1.69
N LEU A 68 10.93 9.88 0.62
CA LEU A 68 10.25 9.79 -0.68
C LEU A 68 9.57 8.44 -0.86
N VAL A 69 10.08 7.40 -0.20
CA VAL A 69 9.66 6.02 -0.39
C VAL A 69 8.96 5.48 0.85
N VAL A 70 8.08 4.51 0.61
CA VAL A 70 7.53 3.64 1.63
C VAL A 70 8.07 2.23 1.39
N VAL A 71 8.45 1.57 2.47
CA VAL A 71 9.01 0.21 2.43
C VAL A 71 8.05 -0.72 3.14
N GLU A 72 7.80 -1.86 2.50
CA GLU A 72 7.00 -2.96 3.03
C GLU A 72 7.87 -4.21 3.09
N THR A 73 7.67 -5.02 4.13
CA THR A 73 8.16 -6.40 4.16
C THR A 73 7.33 -7.25 3.21
N GLU A 74 7.83 -8.44 2.88
CA GLU A 74 7.11 -9.36 1.99
C GLU A 74 5.70 -9.71 2.49
N GLU A 75 5.55 -10.00 3.78
CA GLU A 75 4.26 -10.34 4.40
C GLU A 75 3.28 -9.17 4.34
N MET A 76 3.75 -7.95 4.64
CA MET A 76 2.93 -6.75 4.55
C MET A 76 2.43 -6.50 3.12
N PHE A 77 3.30 -6.69 2.12
CA PHE A 77 2.93 -6.53 0.72
C PHE A 77 1.84 -7.54 0.31
N LYS A 78 2.00 -8.82 0.70
CA LYS A 78 1.02 -9.88 0.43
C LYS A 78 -0.32 -9.59 1.12
N ALA A 79 -0.31 -9.22 2.40
CA ALA A 79 -1.52 -8.87 3.14
C ALA A 79 -2.26 -7.68 2.52
N ARG A 80 -1.53 -6.65 2.06
CA ARG A 80 -2.12 -5.51 1.34
C ARG A 80 -2.82 -5.95 0.05
N LYS A 81 -2.15 -6.80 -0.74
CA LYS A 81 -2.67 -7.33 -2.00
C LYS A 81 -3.90 -8.20 -1.77
N GLN A 82 -3.88 -9.04 -0.75
CA GLN A 82 -5.03 -9.85 -0.36
C GLN A 82 -6.21 -8.98 0.05
N LYS A 83 -6.00 -7.99 0.92
CA LYS A 83 -7.06 -7.05 1.33
C LYS A 83 -7.65 -6.30 0.13
N GLN A 84 -6.82 -5.89 -0.82
CA GLN A 84 -7.28 -5.25 -2.05
C GLN A 84 -8.12 -6.20 -2.91
N ALA A 85 -7.72 -7.47 -3.02
CA ALA A 85 -8.48 -8.50 -3.72
C ALA A 85 -9.83 -8.75 -3.03
N THR A 86 -9.85 -8.95 -1.71
CA THR A 86 -11.08 -9.12 -0.92
C THR A 86 -12.01 -7.91 -1.03
N HIS A 87 -11.47 -6.69 -1.00
CA HIS A 87 -12.27 -5.48 -1.16
C HIS A 87 -12.90 -5.36 -2.56
N ARG A 88 -12.19 -5.84 -3.60
CA ARG A 88 -12.64 -5.83 -5.00
C ARG A 88 -13.48 -7.05 -5.39
N ALA A 89 -13.48 -8.10 -4.57
CA ALA A 89 -14.26 -9.29 -4.83
C ALA A 89 -15.75 -8.95 -4.91
N LEU A 90 -16.47 -9.69 -5.73
CA LEU A 90 -17.91 -9.52 -5.92
C LEU A 90 -18.61 -9.74 -4.57
N ARG A 91 -19.47 -8.79 -4.19
CA ARG A 91 -20.33 -8.91 -3.03
C ARG A 91 -21.64 -9.55 -3.45
N PRO A 92 -22.27 -10.38 -2.61
CA PRO A 92 -23.60 -10.89 -2.92
C PRO A 92 -24.57 -9.73 -3.14
N PRO A 93 -25.56 -9.89 -4.03
CA PRO A 93 -26.56 -8.85 -4.26
C PRO A 93 -27.35 -8.61 -2.98
N ILE A 94 -27.70 -7.34 -2.75
CA ILE A 94 -28.60 -6.97 -1.66
C ILE A 94 -30.02 -7.21 -2.16
N VAL A 95 -30.70 -8.19 -1.59
CA VAL A 95 -32.12 -8.45 -1.85
C VAL A 95 -32.92 -7.61 -0.86
N VAL A 96 -33.60 -6.57 -1.35
CA VAL A 96 -34.52 -5.75 -0.55
C VAL A 96 -35.95 -6.18 -0.88
N THR A 97 -36.68 -6.68 0.11
CA THR A 97 -38.11 -6.97 0.02
C THR A 97 -38.90 -5.84 0.67
N HIS A 98 -39.63 -5.06 -0.13
CA HIS A 98 -40.56 -4.06 0.40
C HIS A 98 -41.87 -4.77 0.77
N HIS A 99 -42.22 -4.78 2.06
CA HIS A 99 -43.59 -5.13 2.44
C HIS A 99 -44.51 -3.95 2.10
N PRO A 100 -45.68 -4.20 1.49
CA PRO A 100 -46.65 -3.15 1.26
C PRO A 100 -47.05 -2.56 2.61
N VAL A 101 -47.17 -1.24 2.67
CA VAL A 101 -47.71 -0.55 3.85
C VAL A 101 -49.12 -1.10 4.08
N PRO A 102 -49.46 -1.61 5.28
CA PRO A 102 -50.83 -2.03 5.56
C PRO A 102 -51.74 -0.82 5.39
N ALA A 103 -52.82 -0.98 4.64
CA ALA A 103 -53.79 0.09 4.45
C ALA A 103 -54.30 0.54 5.83
N THR A 104 -54.06 1.80 6.18
CA THR A 104 -54.67 2.42 7.36
C THR A 104 -56.15 2.62 7.03
N ASP A 105 -56.99 1.65 7.38
CA ASP A 105 -58.43 1.81 7.35
C ASP A 105 -58.79 2.94 8.32
N SER A 106 -58.97 4.13 7.75
CA SER A 106 -59.32 5.36 8.44
C SER A 106 -60.85 5.35 8.58
N SER A 107 -61.36 4.97 9.74
CA SER A 107 -62.77 5.17 10.13
C SER A 107 -62.96 6.56 10.74
#